data_AF-A0A6A0QXM8-F1
#
_entry.id   AF-A0A6A0QXM8-F1
#
_cell.length_a   1.000
_cell.length_b   1.000
_cell.length_c   1.000
_cell.angle_alpha   90.00
_cell.angle_beta   90.00
_cell.angle_gamma   90.00
#
_symmetry.space_group_name_H-M   'P 1'
#
loop_
_entity.id
_entity.type
_entity.pdbx_description
1 polymer ?
#
loop_
_entity_poly.entity_id
_entity_poly.type
_entity_poly.pdbx_seq_one_letter_code
_entity_poly.pdbx_strand_id
1 'polypeptide(L)'
;MKDWNKTGKIKAVILGILFLPNIIKPIGAQPDMSIVMLLAPFIFGIVAIPFITKINTALFGQIIERPTWNDNPLSLKRPLSLFQFGAFFFLTSGLSMIVGTLIKYQQLSDFGLTSISFGIGILLGIRLLLKMTKK
;
A
#
# COMPACT_ATOMS: atom_id res chain seq x y z
N MET A 1 3.55 15.97 -17.17
CA MET A 1 2.92 14.96 -16.29
C MET A 1 1.84 14.26 -17.09
N LYS A 2 1.72 12.93 -17.05
CA LYS A 2 0.64 12.23 -17.77
C LYS A 2 -0.70 12.65 -17.16
N ASP A 3 -1.66 13.03 -17.99
CA ASP A 3 -2.98 13.44 -17.50
C ASP A 3 -3.66 12.29 -16.73
N TRP A 4 -4.17 12.61 -15.55
CA TRP A 4 -4.94 11.66 -14.75
C TRP A 4 -6.32 11.51 -15.35
N ASN A 5 -6.70 10.27 -15.64
CA ASN A 5 -8.06 9.96 -16.06
C ASN A 5 -9.03 10.02 -14.86
N LYS A 6 -10.32 9.78 -15.11
CA LYS A 6 -11.35 9.74 -14.07
C LYS A 6 -10.97 8.81 -12.90
N THR A 7 -10.44 7.63 -13.20
CA THR A 7 -10.01 6.64 -12.20
C THR A 7 -8.87 7.17 -11.32
N GLY A 8 -7.83 7.75 -11.92
CA GLY A 8 -6.70 8.32 -11.18
C GLY A 8 -7.13 9.47 -10.26
N LYS A 9 -8.05 10.33 -10.72
CA LYS A 9 -8.62 11.40 -9.90
C LYS A 9 -9.43 10.84 -8.72
N ILE A 10 -10.28 9.84 -8.95
CA ILE A 10 -11.07 9.20 -7.89
C ILE A 10 -10.16 8.56 -6.84
N LYS A 11 -9.13 7.82 -7.25
CA LYS A 11 -8.15 7.24 -6.31
C LYS A 11 -7.50 8.31 -5.43
N ALA A 12 -7.08 9.42 -6.03
CA ALA A 12 -6.46 10.51 -5.28
C ALA A 12 -7.42 11.15 -4.28
N VAL A 13 -8.69 11.35 -4.66
CA VAL A 13 -9.73 11.85 -3.75
C VAL A 13 -9.97 10.87 -2.59
N ILE A 14 -10.06 9.57 -2.87
CA ILE A 14 -10.22 8.53 -1.83
C ILE A 14 -9.06 8.58 -0.83
N LEU A 15 -7.82 8.64 -1.31
CA LEU A 15 -6.65 8.74 -0.45
C LEU A 15 -6.63 10.06 0.35
N GLY A 16 -7.04 11.17 -0.27
CA GLY A 16 -7.18 12.46 0.42
C GLY A 16 -8.18 12.40 1.56
N ILE A 17 -9.36 11.81 1.34
CA ILE A 17 -10.38 11.62 2.38
C ILE A 17 -9.86 10.68 3.48
N LEU A 18 -9.21 9.57 3.10
CA LEU A 18 -8.64 8.59 4.03
C LEU A 18 -7.60 9.21 4.99
N PHE A 19 -6.94 10.28 4.56
CA PHE A 19 -5.92 10.97 5.38
C PHE A 19 -6.54 11.73 6.56
N LEU A 20 -7.75 12.25 6.44
CA LEU A 20 -8.32 13.21 7.41
C LEU A 20 -8.61 12.64 8.81
N PRO A 21 -9.21 11.43 8.98
CA PRO A 21 -9.64 10.96 10.28
C PRO A 21 -8.51 10.88 11.32
N ASN A 22 -7.33 10.38 10.92
CA ASN A 22 -6.19 10.24 11.82
C ASN A 22 -5.55 11.58 12.17
N ILE A 23 -5.70 12.61 11.33
CA ILE A 23 -5.23 13.96 11.65
C ILE A 23 -6.16 14.61 12.68
N ILE A 24 -7.48 14.48 12.50
CA ILE A 24 -8.48 15.11 13.37
C ILE A 24 -8.56 14.41 14.72
N LYS A 25 -8.54 13.07 14.72
CA LYS A 25 -8.68 12.24 15.92
C LYS A 25 -7.67 11.09 15.89
N PRO A 26 -6.37 11.36 16.10
CA PRO A 26 -5.35 10.33 16.14
C PRO A 26 -5.53 9.42 17.35
N ILE A 27 -5.19 8.14 17.15
CA ILE A 27 -5.18 7.11 18.19
C ILE A 27 -4.05 7.42 19.18
N GLY A 28 -4.41 7.67 20.44
CA GLY A 28 -3.47 8.10 21.48
C GLY A 28 -2.73 6.97 22.18
N ALA A 29 -3.42 5.88 22.53
CA ALA A 29 -2.76 4.71 23.12
C ALA A 29 -2.12 3.87 22.01
N GLN A 30 -0.79 3.83 21.98
CA GLN A 30 -0.01 2.95 21.11
C GLN A 30 0.47 1.77 21.98
N PRO A 31 0.26 0.51 21.57
CA PRO A 31 0.91 -0.62 22.22
C PRO A 31 2.40 -0.58 21.91
N ASP A 32 3.23 -1.05 22.85
CA ASP A 32 4.66 -1.27 22.57
C ASP A 32 4.80 -2.32 21.46
N MET A 33 5.25 -1.88 20.28
CA MET A 33 5.51 -2.79 19.16
C MET A 33 6.96 -3.22 19.13
N SER A 34 7.18 -4.53 19.06
CA SER A 34 8.50 -5.06 18.76
C SER A 34 8.94 -4.74 17.33
N ILE A 35 10.24 -4.67 17.08
CA ILE A 35 10.80 -4.50 15.72
C ILE A 35 10.31 -5.58 14.74
N VAL A 36 9.99 -6.78 15.24
CA VAL A 36 9.44 -7.87 14.44
C VAL A 36 8.07 -7.51 13.89
N MET A 37 7.22 -6.84 14.67
CA MET A 37 5.90 -6.38 14.22
C MET A 37 6.00 -5.32 13.11
N LEU A 38 7.08 -4.52 13.10
CA LEU A 38 7.37 -3.57 12.03
C LEU A 38 7.88 -4.26 10.75
N LEU A 39 8.81 -5.22 10.89
CA LEU A 39 9.48 -5.87 9.76
C LEU A 39 8.66 -6.99 9.11
N ALA A 40 7.85 -7.71 9.88
CA ALA A 40 7.08 -8.84 9.36
C ALA A 40 6.12 -8.44 8.23
N PRO A 41 5.33 -7.35 8.33
CA PRO A 41 4.48 -6.91 7.22
C PRO A 41 5.27 -6.47 5.99
N PHE A 42 6.44 -5.84 6.17
CA PHE A 42 7.31 -5.48 5.04
C PHE A 42 7.82 -6.70 4.28
N ILE A 43 8.38 -7.69 4.99
CA ILE A 43 8.84 -8.94 4.40
C ILE A 43 7.66 -9.68 3.75
N PHE A 44 6.52 -9.72 4.43
CA PHE A 44 5.30 -10.32 3.89
C PHE A 44 4.87 -9.65 2.58
N GLY A 45 4.84 -8.31 2.51
CA GLY A 45 4.51 -7.58 1.28
C GLY A 45 5.48 -7.88 0.12
N ILE A 46 6.78 -8.03 0.41
CA ILE A 46 7.79 -8.37 -0.60
C ILE A 46 7.57 -9.78 -1.15
N VAL A 47 7.31 -10.75 -0.28
CA VAL A 47 7.24 -12.18 -0.64
C VAL A 47 5.87 -12.58 -1.17
N ALA A 48 4.80 -12.11 -0.53
CA ALA A 48 3.44 -12.51 -0.86
C ALA A 48 3.01 -12.02 -2.24
N ILE A 49 3.42 -10.82 -2.67
CA ILE A 49 3.00 -10.25 -3.95
C ILE A 49 3.47 -11.10 -5.16
N PRO A 50 4.76 -11.44 -5.30
CA PRO A 50 5.20 -12.35 -6.35
C PRO A 50 4.51 -13.71 -6.28
N PHE A 51 4.36 -14.27 -5.09
CA PHE A 51 3.78 -15.60 -4.89
C PHE A 51 2.29 -15.66 -5.29
N ILE A 52 1.47 -14.80 -4.70
CA ILE A 52 0.03 -14.73 -4.97
C ILE A 52 -0.23 -14.40 -6.43
N THR A 53 0.51 -13.44 -7.01
CA THR A 53 0.28 -13.06 -8.41
C THR A 53 0.63 -14.19 -9.37
N LYS A 54 1.73 -14.91 -9.15
CA LYS A 54 2.10 -16.07 -9.98
C LYS A 54 1.07 -17.19 -9.88
N ILE A 55 0.58 -17.49 -8.68
CA ILE A 55 -0.48 -18.48 -8.47
C ILE A 55 -1.75 -18.05 -9.21
N ASN A 56 -2.17 -16.79 -9.06
CA ASN A 56 -3.38 -16.31 -9.72
C ASN A 56 -3.25 -16.27 -11.25
N THR A 57 -2.06 -15.97 -11.77
CA THR A 57 -1.78 -16.08 -13.21
C THR A 57 -1.87 -17.52 -13.69
N ALA A 58 -1.33 -18.48 -12.94
CA ALA A 58 -1.39 -19.89 -13.29
C ALA A 58 -2.82 -20.46 -13.22
N LEU A 59 -3.61 -20.07 -12.23
CA LEU A 59 -4.97 -20.59 -12.00
C LEU A 59 -6.05 -19.87 -12.83
N PHE A 60 -5.92 -18.55 -13.02
CA PHE A 60 -6.98 -17.70 -13.59
C PHE A 60 -6.56 -16.95 -14.85
N GLY A 61 -5.34 -17.16 -15.36
CA GLY A 61 -4.85 -16.49 -16.57
C GLY A 61 -4.69 -14.98 -16.41
N GLN A 62 -4.47 -14.48 -15.20
CA GLN A 62 -4.30 -13.05 -14.92
C GLN A 62 -3.03 -12.48 -15.57
N ILE A 63 -3.10 -11.24 -16.03
CA ILE A 63 -2.01 -10.57 -16.74
C ILE A 63 -1.06 -9.90 -15.73
N ILE A 64 0.21 -10.27 -15.79
CA ILE A 64 1.28 -9.63 -15.02
C ILE A 64 1.85 -8.49 -15.85
N GLU A 65 1.33 -7.29 -15.64
CA GLU A 65 1.80 -6.07 -16.28
C GLU A 65 2.06 -4.96 -15.27
N ARG A 66 2.96 -4.03 -15.59
CA ARG A 66 3.28 -2.92 -14.69
C ARG A 66 2.04 -2.04 -14.48
N PRO A 67 1.56 -1.87 -13.25
CA PRO A 67 0.38 -1.07 -13.00
C PRO A 67 0.67 0.42 -13.18
N THR A 68 -0.31 1.14 -13.71
CA THR A 68 -0.31 2.58 -13.84
C THR A 68 -1.36 3.19 -12.91
N TRP A 69 -1.14 4.45 -12.50
CA TRP A 69 -2.07 5.14 -11.61
C TRP A 69 -3.50 5.20 -12.16
N ASN A 70 -3.63 5.28 -13.49
CA ASN A 70 -4.88 5.39 -14.22
C ASN A 70 -5.65 4.06 -14.38
N ASP A 71 -5.05 2.92 -14.01
CA ASP A 71 -5.71 1.60 -14.12
C ASP A 71 -6.80 1.43 -13.07
N ASN A 72 -7.86 0.69 -13.40
CA ASN A 72 -8.91 0.34 -12.44
C ASN A 72 -8.33 -0.66 -11.40
N PRO A 73 -8.30 -0.31 -10.09
CA PRO A 73 -7.74 -1.20 -9.07
C PRO A 73 -8.64 -2.41 -8.81
N LEU A 74 -9.90 -2.38 -9.21
CA LEU A 74 -10.84 -3.50 -9.05
C LEU A 74 -10.83 -4.48 -10.25
N SER A 75 -9.92 -4.27 -11.21
CA SER A 75 -9.80 -5.17 -12.36
C SER A 75 -9.13 -6.49 -11.96
N LEU A 76 -9.90 -7.58 -11.94
CA LEU A 76 -9.39 -8.92 -11.66
C LEU A 76 -8.42 -9.43 -12.73
N LYS A 77 -8.44 -8.87 -13.94
CA LYS A 77 -7.49 -9.22 -15.01
C LYS A 77 -6.07 -8.72 -14.75
N ARG A 78 -5.93 -7.61 -13.99
CA ARG A 78 -4.67 -6.89 -13.74
C ARG A 78 -4.47 -6.71 -12.23
N PRO A 79 -4.16 -7.80 -11.49
CA PRO A 79 -4.12 -7.80 -10.02
C PRO A 79 -3.12 -6.79 -9.43
N LEU A 80 -2.05 -6.46 -10.15
CA LEU A 80 -1.04 -5.50 -9.68
C LEU A 80 -1.59 -4.09 -9.51
N SER A 81 -2.68 -3.73 -10.20
CA SER A 81 -3.36 -2.44 -10.04
C SER A 81 -4.05 -2.33 -8.68
N LEU A 82 -4.62 -3.44 -8.18
CA LEU A 82 -5.18 -3.52 -6.84
C LEU A 82 -4.08 -3.38 -5.80
N PHE A 83 -3.01 -4.16 -5.93
CA PHE A 83 -1.90 -4.14 -4.98
C PHE A 83 -1.20 -2.78 -4.93
N GLN A 84 -1.01 -2.13 -6.08
CA GLN A 84 -0.47 -0.76 -6.12
C GLN A 84 -1.38 0.20 -5.36
N PHE A 85 -2.69 0.15 -5.58
CA PHE A 85 -3.62 1.02 -4.85
C PHE A 85 -3.66 0.72 -3.36
N GLY A 86 -3.65 -0.57 -2.98
CA GLY A 86 -3.53 -1.00 -1.58
C GLY A 86 -2.24 -0.51 -0.92
N ALA A 87 -1.11 -0.53 -1.64
CA ALA A 87 0.14 0.03 -1.13
C ALA A 87 0.00 1.53 -0.82
N PHE A 88 -0.58 2.32 -1.73
CA PHE A 88 -0.81 3.73 -1.48
C PHE A 88 -1.83 3.97 -0.36
N PHE A 89 -2.85 3.12 -0.22
CA PHE A 89 -3.78 3.16 0.90
C PHE A 89 -3.05 3.02 2.24
N PHE A 90 -2.19 2.02 2.39
CA PHE A 90 -1.39 1.82 3.60
C PHE A 90 -0.39 2.97 3.84
N LEU A 91 0.30 3.43 2.79
CA LEU A 91 1.21 4.57 2.90
C LEU A 91 0.49 5.84 3.37
N THR A 92 -0.66 6.17 2.77
CA THR A 92 -1.44 7.36 3.12
C THR A 92 -2.02 7.25 4.53
N SER A 93 -2.59 6.09 4.87
CA SER A 93 -3.13 5.83 6.22
C SER A 93 -2.02 5.91 7.27
N GLY A 94 -0.89 5.24 7.06
CA GLY A 94 0.22 5.26 8.00
C GLY A 94 0.84 6.65 8.16
N LEU A 95 0.97 7.41 7.05
CA LEU A 95 1.42 8.80 7.12
C LEU A 95 0.44 9.67 7.92
N SER A 96 -0.87 9.50 7.70
CA SER A 96 -1.89 10.24 8.45
C SER A 96 -1.85 9.96 9.95
N MET A 97 -1.55 8.71 10.34
CA MET A 97 -1.38 8.32 11.73
C MET A 97 -0.14 8.98 12.34
N ILE A 98 1.01 8.89 11.67
CA ILE A 98 2.25 9.52 12.16
C ILE A 98 2.07 11.03 12.32
N VAL A 99 1.53 11.71 11.30
CA VAL A 99 1.35 13.16 11.37
C VAL A 99 0.37 13.53 12.47
N GLY A 100 -0.76 12.82 12.59
CA GLY A 100 -1.75 13.09 13.62
C GLY A 100 -1.21 12.88 15.02
N THR A 101 -0.53 11.75 15.29
CA THR A 101 0.03 11.47 16.62
C THR A 101 1.20 12.37 16.95
N LEU A 102 2.02 12.73 15.96
CA LEU A 102 3.13 13.65 16.16
C LEU A 102 2.63 15.05 16.53
N ILE A 103 1.60 15.56 15.87
CA ILE A 103 1.01 16.86 16.20
C ILE A 103 0.37 16.83 17.60
N LYS A 104 -0.48 15.83 17.89
CA LYS A 104 -1.32 15.84 19.09
C LYS A 104 -0.62 15.33 20.35
N TYR A 105 0.21 14.29 20.22
CA TYR A 105 0.83 13.60 21.34
C TYR A 105 2.36 13.72 21.36
N GLN A 106 2.97 14.38 20.36
CA GLN A 106 4.44 14.52 20.23
C GLN A 106 5.16 13.15 20.19
N GLN A 107 4.48 12.14 19.65
CA GLN A 107 4.97 10.76 19.56
C GLN A 107 4.78 10.21 18.14
N LEU A 108 5.72 9.36 17.71
CA LEU A 108 5.59 8.60 16.48
C LEU A 108 4.56 7.48 16.65
N SER A 109 3.80 7.21 15.59
CA SER A 109 2.86 6.09 15.61
C SER A 109 3.51 4.82 15.10
N ASP A 110 3.63 3.81 15.96
CA ASP A 110 4.10 2.47 15.60
C ASP A 110 3.14 1.76 14.64
N PHE A 111 1.82 1.93 14.82
CA PHE A 111 0.83 1.51 13.83
C PHE A 111 1.06 2.18 12.47
N GLY A 112 1.32 3.50 12.49
CA GLY A 112 1.61 4.27 11.29
C GLY A 112 2.88 3.77 10.57
N LEU A 113 3.95 3.55 11.32
CA LEU A 113 5.21 2.99 10.82
C LEU A 113 5.00 1.58 10.23
N THR A 114 4.26 0.72 10.93
CA THR A 114 3.93 -0.63 10.46
C THR A 114 3.11 -0.62 9.17
N SER A 115 2.13 0.28 9.07
CA SER A 115 1.33 0.47 7.86
C SER A 115 2.19 0.95 6.68
N ILE A 116 3.05 1.94 6.90
CA ILE A 116 4.01 2.41 5.87
C ILE A 116 4.94 1.27 5.44
N SER A 117 5.50 0.56 6.42
CA SER A 117 6.39 -0.60 6.22
C SER A 117 5.72 -1.63 5.30
N PHE A 118 4.45 -1.97 5.54
CA PHE A 118 3.72 -2.87 4.66
C PHE A 118 3.50 -2.30 3.25
N GLY A 119 3.09 -1.04 3.14
CA GLY A 119 2.91 -0.36 1.85
C GLY A 119 4.18 -0.35 0.99
N ILE A 120 5.34 -0.06 1.60
CA ILE A 120 6.64 -0.14 0.93
C ILE A 120 6.94 -1.59 0.52
N GLY A 121 6.70 -2.55 1.41
CA GLY A 121 6.87 -3.98 1.14
C GLY A 121 6.10 -4.43 -0.10
N ILE A 122 4.84 -4.02 -0.24
CA ILE A 122 4.01 -4.30 -1.42
C ILE A 122 4.63 -3.70 -2.68
N LEU A 123 5.05 -2.42 -2.66
CA LEU A 123 5.67 -1.77 -3.83
C LEU A 123 6.96 -2.47 -4.26
N LEU A 124 7.77 -2.92 -3.31
CA LEU A 124 8.97 -3.70 -3.58
C LEU A 124 8.63 -5.09 -4.12
N GLY A 125 7.61 -5.76 -3.58
CA GLY A 125 7.11 -7.03 -4.10
C GLY A 125 6.63 -6.92 -5.55
N ILE A 126 5.91 -5.85 -5.90
CA ILE A 126 5.53 -5.54 -7.30
C ILE A 126 6.77 -5.38 -8.17
N ARG A 127 7.76 -4.58 -7.74
CA ARG A 127 9.00 -4.38 -8.50
C ARG A 127 9.78 -5.67 -8.69
N LEU A 128 9.88 -6.49 -7.65
CA LEU A 128 10.56 -7.79 -7.68
C LEU A 128 9.88 -8.72 -8.68
N LEU A 129 8.56 -8.86 -8.61
CA LEU A 129 7.79 -9.68 -9.55
C LEU A 129 8.01 -9.22 -11.00
N LEU A 130 7.91 -7.92 -11.27
CA LEU A 130 8.14 -7.40 -12.63
C LEU A 130 9.56 -7.66 -13.12
N LYS A 131 10.56 -7.65 -12.24
CA LYS A 131 11.94 -8.02 -12.57
C LYS A 131 12.06 -9.52 -12.87
N MET A 132 11.36 -10.38 -12.14
CA MET A 132 11.35 -11.83 -12.36
C MET A 132 10.62 -12.26 -13.64
N THR A 133 9.64 -11.48 -14.08
CA THR A 133 8.78 -11.82 -15.24
C THR A 133 9.26 -11.18 -16.55
N LYS A 134 10.11 -10.15 -16.50
CA LYS A 134 10.79 -9.62 -17.69
C LYS A 134 11.82 -10.65 -18.18
N LYS A 135 11.52 -11.32 -19.29
CA LYS A 135 12.53 -11.98 -20.13
C LYS A 135 13.39 -10.95 -20.83
#